data_AF-A0A3S3RE80-F1
#
_entry.id   AF-A0A3S3RE80-F1
#
_cell.length_a   1.000
_cell.length_b   1.000
_cell.length_c   1.000
_cell.angle_alpha   90.00
_cell.angle_beta   90.00
_cell.angle_gamma   90.00
#
_symmetry.space_group_name_H-M   'P 1'
#
loop_
_entity.id
_entity.type
_entity.pdbx_description
1 polymer ?
#
loop_
_entity_poly.entity_id
_entity_poly.type
_entity_poly.pdbx_seq_one_letter_code
_entity_poly.pdbx_strand_id
1 'polypeptide(L)'
;EKFSDVCFVVEGEKFHAHKAILAAGSPYFETMLFGETNESKMNKITLSHTSKQSLKAVLQYARKGFTKSGEFTPLQLLSLLSLVHEYQFDELFQD
;
A
#
# COMPACT_ATOMS: atom_id res chain seq x y z
N GLU A 1 -1.59 -7.95 6.40
CA GLU A 1 -1.91 -9.35 6.10
C GLU A 1 -3.31 -9.48 5.53
N LYS A 2 -4.36 -9.08 6.26
CA LYS A 2 -5.70 -8.98 5.64
C LYS A 2 -5.69 -7.95 4.49
N PHE A 3 -6.15 -8.37 3.32
CA PHE A 3 -6.24 -7.59 2.06
C PHE A 3 -4.91 -7.13 1.46
N SER A 4 -3.77 -7.69 1.89
CA SER A 4 -2.48 -7.35 1.29
C SER A 4 -2.36 -7.93 -0.13
N ASP A 5 -2.13 -7.05 -1.10
CA ASP A 5 -2.04 -7.31 -2.55
C ASP A 5 -0.59 -7.20 -3.07
N VAL A 6 0.37 -6.86 -2.18
CA VAL A 6 1.81 -6.87 -2.47
C VAL A 6 2.64 -7.38 -1.29
N CYS A 7 3.71 -8.12 -1.61
CA CYS A 7 4.70 -8.62 -0.67
C CYS A 7 6.10 -8.16 -1.08
N PHE A 8 6.76 -7.35 -0.25
CA PHE A 8 8.16 -6.99 -0.44
C PHE A 8 9.07 -8.02 0.23
N VAL A 9 10.11 -8.47 -0.46
CA VAL A 9 11.16 -9.32 0.10
C VAL A 9 12.42 -8.50 0.26
N VAL A 10 12.88 -8.36 1.50
CA VAL A 10 14.06 -7.57 1.85
C VAL A 10 14.94 -8.39 2.77
N GLU A 11 16.19 -8.62 2.38
CA GLU A 11 17.16 -9.42 3.16
C GLU A 11 16.55 -10.76 3.63
N GLY A 12 15.81 -11.43 2.73
CA GLY A 12 15.13 -12.71 2.98
C GLY A 12 13.82 -12.64 3.78
N GLU A 13 13.43 -11.47 4.29
CA GLU A 13 12.22 -11.28 5.08
C GLU A 13 11.06 -10.71 4.26
N LYS A 14 9.83 -11.12 4.56
CA LYS A 14 8.62 -10.76 3.82
C LYS A 14 7.84 -9.65 4.54
N PHE A 15 7.46 -8.63 3.79
CA PHE A 15 6.66 -7.51 4.26
C PHE A 15 5.39 -7.37 3.42
N HIS A 16 4.24 -7.68 4.04
CA HIS A 16 2.93 -7.55 3.39
C HIS A 16 2.39 -6.12 3.52
N ALA A 17 1.94 -5.56 2.40
CA ALA A 17 1.42 -4.20 2.29
C ALA A 17 0.26 -4.11 1.30
N HIS A 18 -0.25 -2.89 1.10
CA HIS A 18 -1.38 -2.58 0.23
C HIS A 18 -0.91 -1.61 -0.87
N LYS A 19 -1.04 -2.00 -2.15
CA LYS A 19 -0.57 -1.21 -3.30
C LYS A 19 -1.23 0.16 -3.31
N ALA A 20 -2.54 0.20 -3.14
CA ALA A 20 -3.33 1.44 -3.13
C ALA A 20 -2.85 2.44 -2.07
N ILE A 21 -2.58 1.97 -0.84
CA ILE A 21 -2.08 2.84 0.24
C ILE A 21 -0.73 3.41 -0.13
N LEU A 22 0.20 2.57 -0.61
CA LEU A 22 1.56 3.01 -0.95
C LEU A 22 1.58 3.99 -2.13
N ALA A 23 0.78 3.73 -3.17
CA ALA A 23 0.65 4.60 -4.32
C ALA A 23 0.06 5.97 -3.95
N ALA A 24 -1.03 5.99 -3.17
CA ALA A 24 -1.68 7.22 -2.75
C ALA A 24 -0.74 8.15 -1.95
N GLY A 25 0.25 7.59 -1.27
CA GLY A 25 1.20 8.36 -0.48
C GLY A 25 2.54 8.67 -1.13
N SER A 26 2.82 8.11 -2.31
CA SER A 26 4.11 8.24 -2.95
C SER A 26 4.03 8.01 -4.45
N PRO A 27 4.35 9.03 -5.28
CA PRO A 27 4.43 8.88 -6.73
C PRO A 27 5.44 7.81 -7.18
N TYR A 28 6.47 7.55 -6.35
CA TYR A 28 7.40 6.45 -6.59
C TYR A 28 6.68 5.11 -6.52
N PHE A 29 5.92 4.86 -5.45
CA PHE A 29 5.16 3.62 -5.32
C PHE A 29 4.00 3.52 -6.30
N GLU A 30 3.37 4.64 -6.66
CA GLU A 30 2.36 4.69 -7.72
C GLU A 30 2.94 4.21 -9.05
N THR A 31 4.05 4.81 -9.48
CA THR A 31 4.75 4.40 -10.71
C THR A 31 5.23 2.95 -10.62
N MET A 32 5.79 2.56 -9.48
CA MET A 32 6.31 1.21 -9.28
C MET A 32 5.23 0.13 -9.31
N LEU A 33 4.06 0.39 -8.72
CA LEU A 33 3.02 -0.61 -8.46
C LEU A 33 1.88 -0.60 -9.48
N PHE A 34 1.67 0.52 -10.19
CA PHE A 34 0.60 0.70 -11.18
C PHE A 34 1.10 1.21 -12.54
N GLY A 35 2.36 1.62 -12.67
CA GLY A 35 2.94 2.08 -13.94
C GLY A 35 3.35 0.92 -14.87
N GLU A 36 4.00 1.27 -15.98
CA GLU A 36 4.52 0.32 -16.98
C GLU A 36 5.86 -0.30 -16.54
N THR A 37 5.92 -0.82 -15.31
CA THR A 37 7.10 -1.49 -14.74
C THR A 37 6.92 -3.01 -14.75
N ASN A 38 8.00 -3.75 -14.48
CA ASN A 38 7.87 -5.19 -14.25
C ASN A 38 7.19 -5.45 -12.89
N GLU A 39 7.47 -4.58 -11.93
CA GLU A 39 6.97 -4.65 -10.55
C GLU A 39 5.46 -4.47 -10.45
N SER A 40 4.82 -3.68 -11.32
CA SER A 40 3.37 -3.48 -11.31
C SER A 40 2.60 -4.78 -11.59
N LYS A 41 3.18 -5.64 -12.43
CA LYS A 41 2.66 -6.99 -12.78
C LYS A 41 2.96 -8.05 -11.72
N MET A 42 3.71 -7.70 -10.67
CA MET A 42 4.14 -8.62 -9.64
C MET A 42 3.39 -8.39 -8.33
N ASN A 43 3.14 -9.48 -7.63
CA ASN A 43 2.57 -9.47 -6.27
C ASN A 43 3.67 -9.68 -5.21
N LYS A 44 4.89 -10.01 -5.66
CA LYS A 44 6.07 -10.24 -4.84
C LYS A 44 7.25 -9.49 -5.46
N ILE A 45 7.81 -8.54 -4.72
CA ILE A 45 8.85 -7.64 -5.20
C ILE A 45 10.07 -7.77 -4.29
N THR A 46 11.23 -8.07 -4.87
CA THR A 46 12.49 -8.17 -4.11
C THR A 46 13.23 -6.84 -4.16
N LEU A 47 13.53 -6.25 -3.00
CA LEU A 47 14.31 -5.01 -2.91
C LEU A 47 15.74 -5.33 -2.46
N SER A 48 16.65 -5.42 -3.41
CA SER A 48 18.06 -5.79 -3.16
C SER A 48 18.89 -4.67 -2.52
N HIS A 49 18.47 -3.41 -2.67
CA HIS A 49 19.21 -2.21 -2.23
C HIS A 49 18.49 -1.44 -1.12
N THR A 50 17.58 -2.10 -0.39
CA THR A 50 16.82 -1.49 0.71
C THR A 50 17.08 -2.30 1.97
N SER A 51 17.33 -1.63 3.10
CA SER A 51 17.43 -2.33 4.38
C SER A 51 16.05 -2.66 4.93
N LYS A 52 15.93 -3.75 5.70
CA LYS A 52 14.67 -4.09 6.39
C LYS A 52 14.14 -2.94 7.24
N GLN A 53 15.04 -2.24 7.92
CA GLN A 53 14.68 -1.14 8.82
C GLN A 53 14.09 0.04 8.05
N SER A 54 14.68 0.39 6.91
CA SER A 54 14.21 1.46 6.03
C SER A 54 12.81 1.13 5.49
N LEU A 55 12.61 -0.08 4.96
CA LEU A 55 11.29 -0.46 4.44
C LEU A 55 10.25 -0.49 5.56
N LYS A 56 10.59 -1.04 6.74
CA LYS A 56 9.68 -1.08 7.89
C LYS A 56 9.26 0.32 8.34
N ALA A 57 10.16 1.30 8.32
CA ALA A 57 9.84 2.69 8.63
C ALA A 57 8.86 3.29 7.60
N VAL A 58 9.11 3.07 6.31
CA VAL A 58 8.23 3.52 5.21
C VAL A 58 6.83 2.90 5.34
N LEU A 59 6.74 1.59 5.55
CA LEU A 59 5.46 0.91 5.71
C LEU A 59 4.70 1.36 6.97
N GLN A 60 5.41 1.65 8.06
CA GLN A 60 4.79 2.22 9.26
C GLN A 60 4.27 3.64 9.02
N TYR A 61 5.03 4.46 8.28
CA TYR A 61 4.58 5.78 7.87
C TYR A 61 3.32 5.69 7.00
N ALA A 62 3.33 4.84 5.98
CA ALA A 62 2.19 4.61 5.09
C ALA A 62 0.93 4.14 5.85
N ARG A 63 1.09 3.21 6.81
CA ARG A 63 -0.03 2.70 7.63
C ARG A 63 -0.59 3.70 8.62
N LYS A 64 0.25 4.60 9.15
CA LYS A 64 -0.20 5.69 10.04
C LYS A 64 -0.91 6.81 9.28
N GLY A 65 -0.96 6.72 7.94
CA GLY A 65 -1.40 7.77 7.05
C GLY A 65 -0.22 8.61 6.61
N PHE A 66 -0.17 8.98 5.33
CA PHE A 66 0.79 9.94 4.80
C PHE A 66 0.40 11.35 5.27
N THR A 67 0.56 11.60 6.56
CA THR A 67 0.19 12.88 7.18
C THR A 67 1.26 13.91 6.82
N LYS A 68 1.10 14.56 5.66
CA LYS A 68 1.36 16.01 5.62
C LYS A 68 0.17 16.63 6.36
N SER A 69 0.41 17.55 7.28
CA SER A 69 -0.63 18.31 8.00
C SER A 69 -1.89 18.49 7.14
N GLY A 70 -2.97 17.72 7.44
CA GLY A 70 -4.11 17.48 6.54
C GLY A 70 -4.57 16.02 6.54
N GLU A 71 -4.98 15.50 7.70
CA GLU A 71 -5.23 14.07 7.97
C GLU A 71 -6.62 13.59 7.53
N PHE A 72 -6.72 12.36 7.03
CA PHE A 72 -7.96 11.59 7.23
C PHE A 72 -7.91 10.96 8.63
N THR A 73 -8.89 11.31 9.46
CA THR A 73 -9.04 10.72 10.79
C THR A 73 -9.37 9.22 10.68
N PRO A 74 -9.08 8.40 11.70
CA PRO A 74 -9.47 6.99 11.74
C PRO A 74 -10.96 6.76 11.49
N LEU A 75 -11.81 7.74 11.83
CA LEU A 75 -13.24 7.72 11.55
C LEU A 75 -13.56 7.94 10.06
N GLN A 76 -12.76 8.74 9.33
CA GLN A 76 -12.95 8.91 7.89
C GLN A 76 -12.50 7.67 7.10
N LEU A 77 -11.49 6.94 7.58
CA LEU A 77 -11.09 5.66 7.00
C LEU A 77 -12.11 4.55 7.30
N LEU A 78 -12.66 4.51 8.52
CA LEU A 78 -13.76 3.60 8.86
C LEU A 78 -15.05 3.96 8.13
N SER A 79 -15.34 5.25 7.94
CA SER A 79 -16.47 5.71 7.12
C SER A 79 -16.28 5.28 5.67
N LEU A 80 -15.10 5.48 5.07
CA LEU A 80 -14.80 4.98 3.74
C LEU A 80 -14.99 3.45 3.65
N LEU A 81 -14.49 2.71 4.62
CA LEU A 81 -14.60 1.24 4.66
C LEU A 81 -16.06 0.78 4.83
N SER A 82 -16.84 1.49 5.65
CA SER A 82 -18.28 1.25 5.82
C SER A 82 -19.04 1.55 4.53
N LEU A 83 -18.73 2.67 3.86
CA LEU A 83 -19.35 3.05 2.59
C LEU A 83 -19.04 2.04 1.47
N VAL A 84 -17.82 1.52 1.42
CA VAL A 84 -17.45 0.47 0.46
C VAL A 84 -18.29 -0.80 0.67
N HIS A 85 -18.59 -1.14 1.93
CA HIS A 85 -19.42 -2.30 2.25
C HIS A 85 -20.93 -2.03 2.06
N GLU A 86 -21.38 -0.82 2.39
CA GLU A 86 -22.79 -0.39 2.35
C GLU A 86 -23.31 -0.20 0.92
N TYR A 87 -22.46 0.28 0.01
CA TYR A 87 -22.86 0.58 -1.38
C TYR A 87 -22.53 -0.54 -2.37
N GLN A 88 -22.12 -1.73 -1.90
CA GLN A 88 -21.78 -2.89 -2.75
C GLN A 88 -20.88 -2.51 -3.93
N PHE A 89 -19.85 -1.70 -3.68
CA PHE A 89 -18.82 -1.45 -4.69
C PHE A 89 -17.95 -2.71 -4.84
N ASP A 90 -18.50 -3.75 -5.45
CA ASP A 90 -17.78 -4.97 -5.83
C ASP A 90 -16.66 -4.67 -6.85
N GLU A 91 -16.81 -3.58 -7.61
CA GLU A 91 -15.87 -3.17 -8.67
C GLU A 91 -14.85 -2.10 -8.28
N LEU A 92 -14.83 -1.57 -7.04
CA LEU A 92 -13.69 -0.74 -6.61
C LEU A 92 -12.40 -1.55 -6.40
N PHE A 93 -12.49 -2.88 -6.52
CA PHE A 93 -11.40 -3.84 -6.42
C PHE A 93 -11.36 -4.83 -7.61
N GLN A 94 -12.02 -4.52 -8.73
CA GLN A 94 -11.86 -5.27 -9.98
C GLN A 94 -11.33 -4.35 -11.09
N ASP A 95 -10.20 -4.80 -11.65
CA ASP A 95 -9.24 -4.22 -12.61
C ASP A 95 -8.55 -2.88 -12.26
#